data_AF-A0A534ZKD5-F1
#
_entry.id   AF-A0A534ZKD5-F1
#
_cell.length_a   1.000
_cell.length_b   1.000
_cell.length_c   1.000
_cell.angle_alpha   90.00
_cell.angle_beta   90.00
_cell.angle_gamma   90.00
#
_symmetry.space_group_name_H-M   'P 1'
#
loop_
_entity.id
_entity.type
_entity.pdbx_description
1 polymer ?
#
loop_
_entity_poly.entity_id
_entity_poly.type
_entity_poly.pdbx_seq_one_letter_code
_entity_poly.pdbx_strand_id
1 'polypeptide(L)'
;MNPPGSARHALPVLLRYRALVIVLGNMAIATTAYVAAFALRFDLSIPPRYAAILLATLPLLLVCKLIGFWTLGLFSGWWSHVSVRDAEDVVRGSLLASVLFLAAMVFLHPDGLHGFPRAVFLLDLVLCTALMGGARLAIRLA
;
A
#
# COMPACT_ATOMS: atom_id res chain seq x y z
N MET A 1 -35.05 30.19 -12.14
CA MET A 1 -33.66 30.62 -11.89
C MET A 1 -32.78 29.39 -11.73
N ASN A 2 -31.98 29.06 -12.74
CA ASN A 2 -31.03 27.94 -12.70
C ASN A 2 -29.70 28.44 -12.12
N PRO A 3 -29.03 27.72 -11.20
CA PRO A 3 -27.69 28.08 -10.75
C PRO A 3 -26.66 27.87 -11.88
N PRO A 4 -25.57 28.66 -11.93
CA PRO A 4 -24.59 28.66 -13.02
C PRO A 4 -23.85 27.31 -13.11
N GLY A 5 -23.78 26.76 -14.33
CA GLY A 5 -23.23 25.43 -14.67
C GLY A 5 -21.71 25.24 -14.49
N SER A 6 -21.02 26.15 -13.81
CA SER A 6 -19.55 26.12 -13.66
C SER A 6 -19.06 25.20 -12.52
N ALA A 7 -19.89 24.95 -11.50
CA ALA A 7 -19.49 24.14 -10.34
C ALA A 7 -19.32 22.62 -10.62
N ARG A 8 -19.85 22.11 -11.74
CA ARG A 8 -19.83 20.67 -12.03
C ARG A 8 -18.48 20.16 -12.57
N HIS A 9 -17.61 21.05 -13.06
CA HIS A 9 -16.29 20.69 -13.60
C HIS A 9 -15.12 20.92 -12.62
N ALA A 10 -15.30 21.74 -11.58
CA ALA A 10 -14.31 21.90 -10.52
C ALA A 10 -14.25 20.67 -9.58
N LEU A 11 -15.41 20.02 -9.37
CA LEU A 11 -15.55 18.81 -8.56
C LEU A 11 -14.63 17.65 -9.01
N PRO A 12 -14.55 17.25 -10.30
CA PRO A 12 -13.68 16.13 -10.71
C PRO A 12 -12.19 16.44 -10.55
N VAL A 13 -11.74 17.68 -10.74
CA VAL A 13 -10.31 18.03 -10.62
C VAL A 13 -9.86 18.02 -9.16
N LEU A 14 -10.65 18.60 -8.26
CA LEU A 14 -10.39 18.58 -6.81
C LEU A 14 -10.42 17.16 -6.23
N LEU A 15 -11.37 16.33 -6.67
CA LEU A 15 -11.45 14.93 -6.26
C LEU A 15 -10.28 14.10 -6.81
N ARG A 16 -9.84 14.36 -8.04
CA ARG A 16 -8.71 13.67 -8.66
C ARG A 16 -7.37 14.05 -8.03
N TYR A 17 -7.17 15.31 -7.66
CA TYR A 17 -5.98 15.75 -6.92
C TYR A 17 -5.93 15.11 -5.53
N ARG A 18 -7.06 15.08 -4.81
CA ARG A 18 -7.17 14.40 -3.51
C ARG A 18 -6.89 12.89 -3.62
N ALA A 19 -7.48 12.23 -4.60
CA ALA A 19 -7.24 10.80 -4.84
C ALA A 19 -5.75 10.53 -5.13
N LEU A 20 -5.10 11.39 -5.93
CA LEU A 20 -3.69 11.26 -6.25
C LEU A 20 -2.80 11.44 -5.01
N VAL A 21 -3.08 12.42 -4.15
CA VAL A 21 -2.36 12.58 -2.87
C VAL A 21 -2.52 11.35 -1.97
N ILE A 22 -3.74 10.79 -1.90
CA ILE A 22 -4.01 9.58 -1.12
C ILE A 22 -3.23 8.39 -1.70
N VAL A 23 -3.28 8.16 -3.01
CA VAL A 23 -2.54 7.08 -3.67
C VAL A 23 -1.04 7.23 -3.40
N LEU A 24 -0.47 8.41 -3.63
CA LEU A 24 0.95 8.67 -3.39
C LEU A 24 1.32 8.46 -1.92
N GLY A 25 0.49 8.91 -0.98
CA GLY A 25 0.71 8.68 0.46
C GLY A 25 0.70 7.19 0.82
N ASN A 26 -0.27 6.42 0.33
CA ASN A 26 -0.34 4.98 0.57
C ASN A 26 0.84 4.25 -0.08
N MET A 27 1.25 4.65 -1.29
CA MET A 27 2.44 4.09 -1.96
C MET A 27 3.71 4.42 -1.19
N ALA A 28 3.87 5.64 -0.69
CA ALA A 28 5.01 6.03 0.13
C ALA A 28 5.08 5.18 1.42
N ILE A 29 3.95 5.04 2.13
CA ILE A 29 3.87 4.20 3.33
C ILE A 29 4.21 2.73 3.00
N ALA A 30 3.67 2.21 1.90
CA ALA A 30 3.94 0.86 1.43
C ALA A 30 5.43 0.64 1.11
N THR A 31 6.07 1.60 0.47
CA THR A 31 7.53 1.57 0.20
C THR A 31 8.32 1.61 1.50
N THR A 32 7.99 2.52 2.42
CA THR A 32 8.67 2.63 3.72
C THR A 32 8.53 1.34 4.52
N ALA A 33 7.32 0.74 4.57
CA ALA A 33 7.08 -0.54 5.24
C ALA A 33 7.96 -1.65 4.67
N TYR A 34 8.07 -1.72 3.34
CA TYR A 34 8.85 -2.76 2.67
C TYR A 34 10.35 -2.60 2.88
N VAL A 35 10.86 -1.37 2.78
CA VAL A 35 12.26 -1.07 3.06
C VAL A 35 12.59 -1.35 4.53
N ALA A 36 11.72 -0.95 5.45
CA ALA A 36 11.86 -1.26 6.87
C ALA A 36 11.81 -2.77 7.16
N ALA A 37 11.00 -3.54 6.42
CA ALA A 37 10.94 -5.00 6.54
C ALA A 37 12.29 -5.65 6.19
N PHE A 38 12.93 -5.20 5.10
CA PHE A 38 14.28 -5.64 4.75
C PHE A 38 15.31 -5.18 5.77
N ALA A 39 15.23 -3.93 6.21
CA ALA A 39 16.15 -3.38 7.19
C ALA A 39 16.09 -4.17 8.51
N LEU A 40 14.90 -4.44 9.05
CA LEU A 40 14.72 -5.27 10.24
C LEU A 40 15.14 -6.72 10.02
N ARG A 41 14.90 -7.27 8.83
CA ARG A 41 15.29 -8.65 8.52
C ARG A 41 16.80 -8.88 8.54
N PHE A 42 17.58 -7.85 8.19
CA PHE A 42 19.03 -7.91 8.08
C PHE A 42 19.73 -7.11 9.19
N ASP A 43 19.05 -6.82 10.30
CA ASP A 43 19.60 -6.08 11.44
C ASP A 43 20.24 -4.74 11.01
N LEU A 44 19.56 -4.01 10.12
CA LEU A 44 20.00 -2.76 9.49
C LEU A 44 21.25 -2.89 8.59
N SER A 45 21.72 -4.11 8.34
CA SER A 45 22.92 -4.41 7.54
C SER A 45 22.56 -5.18 6.26
N ILE A 46 21.93 -4.51 5.29
CA ILE A 46 21.44 -5.15 4.07
C ILE A 46 22.61 -5.52 3.14
N PRO A 47 22.89 -6.81 2.87
CA PRO A 47 23.92 -7.21 1.92
C PRO A 47 23.57 -6.77 0.48
N PRO A 48 24.56 -6.43 -0.37
CA PRO A 48 24.32 -5.90 -1.72
C PRO A 48 23.40 -6.78 -2.60
N ARG A 49 23.53 -8.10 -2.47
CA ARG A 49 22.67 -9.07 -3.16
C ARG A 49 21.18 -8.88 -2.86
N TYR A 50 20.84 -8.53 -1.61
CA TYR A 50 19.45 -8.32 -1.19
C TYR A 50 18.96 -6.92 -1.50
N ALA A 51 19.85 -5.93 -1.60
CA ALA A 51 19.48 -4.60 -2.09
C ALA A 51 19.03 -4.66 -3.56
N ALA A 52 19.73 -5.43 -4.41
CA ALA A 52 19.30 -5.66 -5.79
C ALA A 52 17.94 -6.36 -5.87
N ILE A 53 17.73 -7.39 -5.02
CA ILE A 53 16.42 -8.07 -4.91
C ILE A 53 15.35 -7.08 -4.49
N LEU A 54 15.58 -6.27 -3.44
CA LEU A 54 14.64 -5.26 -2.96
C LEU A 54 14.23 -4.31 -4.08
N LEU A 55 15.17 -3.77 -4.86
CA LEU A 55 14.85 -2.86 -5.95
C LEU A 55 14.10 -3.57 -7.10
N ALA A 56 14.44 -4.81 -7.40
CA ALA A 56 13.78 -5.58 -8.46
C ALA A 56 12.33 -5.96 -8.08
N THR A 57 12.06 -6.22 -6.81
CA THR A 57 10.75 -6.70 -6.32
C THR A 57 9.83 -5.59 -5.86
N LEU A 58 10.37 -4.40 -5.58
CA LEU A 58 9.62 -3.22 -5.15
C LEU A 58 8.54 -2.79 -6.15
N PRO A 59 8.79 -2.70 -7.47
CA PRO A 59 7.74 -2.38 -8.44
C PRO A 59 6.60 -3.39 -8.43
N LEU A 60 6.94 -4.69 -8.37
CA LEU A 60 5.96 -5.77 -8.31
C LEU A 60 5.09 -5.66 -7.05
N LEU A 61 5.71 -5.41 -5.89
CA LEU A 61 5.02 -5.21 -4.64
C LEU A 61 4.07 -4.01 -4.67
N LEU A 62 4.52 -2.88 -5.23
CA LEU A 62 3.69 -1.68 -5.36
C LEU A 62 2.48 -1.93 -6.27
N VAL A 63 2.64 -2.66 -7.38
CA VAL A 63 1.52 -3.05 -8.24
C VAL A 63 0.55 -3.95 -7.48
N CYS A 64 1.03 -4.96 -6.75
CA CYS A 64 0.18 -5.83 -5.94
C CYS A 64 -0.58 -5.06 -4.85
N LYS A 65 0.10 -4.12 -4.16
CA LYS A 65 -0.54 -3.25 -3.15
C LYS A 65 -1.55 -2.30 -3.76
N LEU A 66 -1.26 -1.74 -4.93
CA LEU A 66 -2.19 -0.88 -5.64
C LEU A 66 -3.46 -1.65 -6.01
N ILE A 67 -3.32 -2.87 -6.55
CA ILE A 67 -4.46 -3.75 -6.86
C ILE A 67 -5.23 -4.10 -5.59
N GLY A 68 -4.57 -4.55 -4.53
CA GLY A 68 -5.22 -4.93 -3.27
C GLY A 68 -6.01 -3.77 -2.66
N PHE A 69 -5.43 -2.58 -2.57
CA PHE A 69 -6.12 -1.40 -2.04
C PHE A 69 -7.24 -0.92 -2.97
N TRP A 70 -7.07 -1.06 -4.29
CA TRP A 70 -8.11 -0.69 -5.24
C TRP A 70 -9.32 -1.62 -5.19
N THR A 71 -9.10 -2.93 -5.06
CA THR A 71 -10.20 -3.92 -4.97
C THR A 71 -11.07 -3.75 -3.74
N LEU A 72 -10.52 -3.26 -2.63
CA LEU A 72 -11.27 -2.98 -1.40
C LEU A 72 -11.82 -1.55 -1.33
N GLY A 73 -11.73 -0.79 -2.42
CA GLY A 73 -12.34 0.54 -2.47
C GLY A 73 -11.70 1.56 -1.52
N LEU A 74 -10.46 1.33 -1.07
CA LEU A 74 -9.71 2.31 -0.24
C LEU A 74 -9.57 3.67 -0.94
N PHE A 75 -9.73 3.71 -2.28
CA PHE A 75 -9.68 4.92 -3.10
C PHE A 75 -11.06 5.51 -3.43
N SER A 76 -12.17 4.80 -3.20
CA SER A 76 -13.51 5.19 -3.68
C SER A 76 -14.50 5.56 -2.57
N GLY A 77 -14.28 5.16 -1.32
CA GLY A 77 -15.28 5.28 -0.25
C GLY A 77 -14.93 6.27 0.86
N TRP A 78 -14.99 7.60 0.62
CA TRP A 78 -14.67 8.58 1.67
C TRP A 78 -15.86 8.99 2.57
N TRP A 79 -17.11 8.55 2.32
CA TRP A 79 -18.26 9.28 2.88
C TRP A 79 -19.43 8.50 3.49
N SER A 80 -19.27 7.26 3.95
CA SER A 80 -20.31 6.69 4.84
C SER A 80 -19.78 5.57 5.73
N HIS A 81 -19.61 5.86 7.03
CA HIS A 81 -19.25 4.94 8.14
C HIS A 81 -17.76 4.68 8.41
N VAL A 82 -16.99 5.77 8.50
CA VAL A 82 -15.62 5.81 9.04
C VAL A 82 -15.66 5.59 10.56
N SER A 83 -15.43 4.35 11.03
CA SER A 83 -15.06 4.16 12.46
C SER A 83 -14.38 2.81 12.76
N VAL A 84 -14.77 1.72 12.10
CA VAL A 84 -14.16 0.38 12.32
C VAL A 84 -13.86 -0.35 10.99
N ARG A 85 -14.70 -0.14 9.98
CA ARG A 85 -14.56 -0.75 8.65
C ARG A 85 -13.28 -0.31 7.94
N ASP A 86 -12.85 0.95 8.10
CA ASP A 86 -11.61 1.45 7.50
C ASP A 86 -10.35 0.68 7.95
N ALA A 87 -10.28 0.30 9.23
CA ALA A 87 -9.17 -0.49 9.76
C ALA A 87 -9.23 -1.93 9.25
N GLU A 88 -10.44 -2.49 9.19
CA GLU A 88 -10.70 -3.83 8.64
C GLU A 88 -10.34 -3.89 7.14
N ASP A 89 -10.66 -2.86 6.37
CA ASP A 89 -10.37 -2.75 4.95
C ASP A 89 -8.86 -2.55 4.70
N VAL A 90 -8.16 -1.81 5.57
CA VAL A 90 -6.69 -1.72 5.54
C VAL A 90 -6.05 -3.08 5.79
N VAL A 91 -6.53 -3.82 6.80
CA VAL A 91 -6.01 -5.16 7.12
C VAL A 91 -6.29 -6.13 5.97
N ARG A 92 -7.53 -6.21 5.50
CA ARG A 92 -7.91 -7.06 4.36
C ARG A 92 -7.14 -6.69 3.10
N GLY A 93 -6.91 -5.40 2.86
CA GLY A 93 -6.22 -4.91 1.68
C GLY A 93 -4.74 -5.24 1.71
N SER A 94 -4.13 -5.10 2.89
CA SER A 94 -2.74 -5.48 3.13
C SER A 94 -2.58 -6.99 3.01
N LEU A 95 -3.50 -7.78 3.56
CA LEU A 95 -3.52 -9.24 3.42
C LEU A 95 -3.66 -9.67 1.95
N LEU A 96 -4.63 -9.12 1.23
CA LEU A 96 -4.84 -9.44 -0.19
C LEU A 96 -3.60 -9.05 -1.01
N ALA A 97 -3.03 -7.87 -0.78
CA ALA A 97 -1.82 -7.43 -1.44
C ALA A 97 -0.62 -8.34 -1.14
N SER A 98 -0.45 -8.78 0.12
CA SER A 98 0.60 -9.72 0.50
C SER A 98 0.41 -11.09 -0.15
N VAL A 99 -0.83 -11.60 -0.23
CA VAL A 99 -1.14 -12.86 -0.93
C VAL A 99 -0.87 -12.73 -2.43
N LEU A 100 -1.28 -11.62 -3.05
CA LEU A 100 -1.01 -11.34 -4.46
C LEU A 100 0.49 -11.24 -4.73
N PHE A 101 1.24 -10.57 -3.85
CA PHE A 101 2.68 -10.44 -3.98
C PHE A 101 3.38 -11.78 -3.80
N LEU A 102 2.94 -12.60 -2.83
CA LEU A 102 3.46 -13.97 -2.66
C LEU A 102 3.17 -14.82 -3.90
N ALA A 103 1.93 -14.79 -4.42
CA ALA A 103 1.56 -15.51 -5.64
C ALA A 103 2.38 -15.04 -6.84
N ALA A 104 2.56 -13.72 -7.01
CA ALA A 104 3.39 -13.17 -8.07
C ALA A 104 4.85 -13.63 -7.95
N MET A 105 5.39 -13.67 -6.74
CA MET A 105 6.73 -14.23 -6.50
C MET A 105 6.84 -15.72 -6.84
N VAL A 106 5.80 -16.52 -6.56
CA VAL A 106 5.79 -17.95 -6.88
C VAL A 106 5.69 -18.20 -8.39
N PHE A 107 4.82 -17.47 -9.08
CA PHE A 107 4.43 -17.80 -10.46
C PHE A 107 5.12 -16.95 -11.53
N LEU A 108 5.54 -15.72 -11.23
CA LEU A 108 6.11 -14.80 -12.21
C LEU A 108 7.64 -14.64 -12.05
N HIS A 109 8.21 -14.89 -10.88
CA HIS A 109 9.64 -14.72 -10.65
C HIS A 109 10.42 -15.97 -11.13
N PRO A 110 11.43 -15.85 -12.02
CA PRO A 110 12.17 -16.99 -12.57
C PRO A 110 12.83 -17.87 -11.51
N ASP A 111 13.35 -17.26 -10.45
CA ASP A 111 13.98 -17.96 -9.32
C ASP A 111 12.97 -18.41 -8.25
N GLY A 112 11.68 -18.07 -8.42
CA GLY A 112 10.63 -18.30 -7.45
C GLY A 112 10.95 -17.70 -6.07
N LEU A 113 10.75 -18.50 -5.01
CA LEU A 113 11.12 -18.15 -3.64
C LEU A 113 12.60 -18.41 -3.29
N HIS A 114 13.40 -18.96 -4.22
CA HIS A 114 14.80 -19.26 -3.92
C HIS A 114 15.60 -17.97 -3.79
N GLY A 115 16.14 -17.73 -2.59
CA GLY A 115 16.93 -16.53 -2.28
C GLY A 115 16.14 -15.35 -1.70
N PHE A 116 14.80 -15.34 -1.77
CA PHE A 116 14.02 -14.28 -1.12
C PHE A 116 13.81 -14.57 0.39
N PRO A 117 14.06 -13.59 1.28
CA PRO A 117 13.90 -13.81 2.71
C PRO A 117 12.40 -13.86 3.07
N ARG A 118 11.86 -15.06 3.30
CA ARG A 118 10.42 -15.30 3.55
C ARG A 118 9.85 -14.47 4.71
N ALA A 119 10.66 -14.17 5.72
CA ALA A 119 10.27 -13.32 6.84
C ALA A 119 9.92 -11.88 6.43
N VAL A 120 10.42 -11.38 5.29
CA VAL A 120 10.05 -10.06 4.76
C VAL A 120 8.57 -9.99 4.42
N PHE A 121 7.93 -11.07 3.95
CA PHE A 121 6.48 -11.05 3.67
C PHE A 121 5.67 -10.74 4.93
N LEU A 122 6.03 -11.38 6.05
CA LEU A 122 5.34 -11.18 7.32
C LEU A 122 5.67 -9.81 7.93
N LEU A 123 6.94 -9.39 7.88
CA LEU A 123 7.36 -8.08 8.34
C LEU A 123 6.70 -6.95 7.55
N ASP A 124 6.66 -7.05 6.22
CA ASP A 124 5.97 -6.08 5.37
C ASP A 124 4.48 -6.03 5.69
N LEU A 125 3.81 -7.16 5.88
CA LEU A 125 2.40 -7.20 6.25
C LEU A 125 2.14 -6.44 7.57
N VAL A 126 2.91 -6.76 8.62
CA VAL A 126 2.76 -6.12 9.94
C VAL A 126 3.08 -4.62 9.86
N LEU A 127 4.22 -4.26 9.27
CA LEU A 127 4.65 -2.87 9.15
C LEU A 127 3.71 -2.04 8.28
N CYS A 128 3.29 -2.57 7.14
CA CYS A 128 2.40 -1.87 6.23
C CYS A 128 1.03 -1.63 6.88
N THR A 129 0.47 -2.65 7.54
CA THR A 129 -0.80 -2.54 8.26
C THR A 129 -0.69 -1.54 9.41
N ALA A 130 0.39 -1.62 10.21
CA ALA A 130 0.62 -0.72 11.34
C ALA A 130 0.83 0.73 10.89
N LEU A 131 1.65 0.96 9.86
CA LEU A 131 1.93 2.31 9.34
C LEU A 131 0.70 2.91 8.67
N MET A 132 -0.06 2.15 7.87
CA MET A 132 -1.28 2.66 7.25
C MET A 132 -2.39 2.91 8.28
N GLY A 133 -2.58 2.00 9.24
CA GLY A 133 -3.51 2.22 10.36
C GLY A 133 -3.11 3.45 11.19
N GLY A 134 -1.83 3.54 11.54
CA GLY A 134 -1.27 4.67 12.30
C GLY A 134 -1.41 6.01 11.57
N ALA A 135 -1.12 6.06 10.27
CA ALA A 135 -1.29 7.27 9.46
C ALA A 135 -2.75 7.76 9.43
N ARG A 136 -3.71 6.84 9.29
CA ARG A 136 -5.14 7.19 9.32
C ARG A 136 -5.59 7.69 10.70
N LEU A 137 -5.12 7.06 11.77
CA LEU A 137 -5.41 7.51 13.14
C LEU A 137 -4.78 8.88 13.41
N ALA A 138 -3.56 9.12 12.95
CA ALA A 138 -2.88 10.41 13.11
C ALA A 138 -3.64 11.53 12.39
N ILE A 139 -4.09 11.31 11.14
CA ILE A 139 -4.92 12.27 10.39
C ILE A 139 -6.27 12.51 11.07
N ARG A 140 -6.83 11.49 11.74
CA ARG A 140 -8.10 11.63 12.47
C ARG A 140 -7.97 12.43 13.76
N LEU A 141 -6.80 12.40 14.41
CA LEU A 141 -6.54 13.05 15.70
C LEU A 141 -5.98 14.48 15.55
N ALA A 142 -5.47 14.84 14.37
CA ALA A 142 -4.97 16.19 14.04
C ALA A 142 -6.10 17.13 13.60
#